data_AF-A0A7S2E3D8-F1
#
_entry.id   AF-A0A7S2E3D8-F1
#
_cell.length_a   1.000
_cell.length_b   1.000
_cell.length_c   1.000
_cell.angle_alpha   90.00
_cell.angle_beta   90.00
_cell.angle_gamma   90.00
#
_symmetry.space_group_name_H-M   'P 1'
#
loop_
_entity.id
_entity.type
_entity.pdbx_description
1 polymer ?
#
loop_
_entity_poly.entity_id
_entity_poly.type
_entity_poly.pdbx_seq_one_letter_code
_entity_poly.pdbx_strand_id
1 'polypeptide(L)'
;MIVIEESKKDDKVDADGNGVADVKEMDSKALLLRKANLVMTKMNPQKVDEAMAAISKVWLSVISVLTVQFARTIALSISISDSLKKTFNRFCTPTIQKAVPKEYQKWVPVVVGWICKSIGMSLAWYIQTVISAVTSALEGGKIAAFAILKFFKDKGMNPAGIIPEDLDDTYVDEAIAYLFAALGVFFQFKLGFDVPFPFNLLLFPFEIAEYYIRWSITTVSEA
;
A
#
# COMPACT_ATOMS: atom_id res chain seq x y z
N MET A 1 -13.86 28.74 6.07
CA MET A 1 -12.47 28.94 5.62
C MET A 1 -11.83 30.11 6.39
N ILE A 2 -11.92 30.10 7.72
CA ILE A 2 -11.73 31.28 8.59
C ILE A 2 -10.25 31.66 8.73
N VAL A 3 -9.36 30.69 8.82
CA VAL A 3 -7.92 30.92 9.02
C VAL A 3 -7.26 31.56 7.78
N ILE A 4 -7.73 31.23 6.57
CA ILE A 4 -7.21 31.81 5.31
C ILE A 4 -7.63 33.27 5.19
N GLU A 5 -8.87 33.59 5.56
CA GLU A 5 -9.37 34.97 5.54
C GLU A 5 -8.68 35.85 6.60
N GLU A 6 -8.44 35.30 7.79
CA GLU A 6 -7.71 36.01 8.86
C GLU A 6 -6.21 36.14 8.54
N SER A 7 -5.58 35.17 7.86
CA SER A 7 -4.20 35.32 7.37
C SER A 7 -4.09 36.45 6.35
N LYS A 8 -5.06 36.57 5.43
CA LYS A 8 -5.08 37.66 4.43
C LYS A 8 -5.30 39.04 5.06
N LYS A 9 -5.88 39.11 6.26
CA LYS A 9 -6.01 40.35 7.04
C LYS A 9 -4.73 40.65 7.80
N ASP A 10 -4.10 39.64 8.42
CA ASP A 10 -2.80 39.77 9.10
C ASP A 10 -1.68 40.20 8.14
N ASP A 11 -1.71 39.73 6.88
CA ASP A 11 -0.76 40.11 5.83
C ASP A 11 -0.84 41.59 5.40
N LYS A 12 -1.84 42.34 5.88
CA LYS A 12 -2.05 43.77 5.59
C LYS A 12 -1.80 44.67 6.81
N VAL A 13 -1.48 44.09 7.96
CA VAL A 13 -1.21 44.86 9.17
C VAL A 13 0.19 45.46 9.06
N ASP A 14 0.23 46.79 9.12
CA ASP A 14 1.41 47.63 9.24
C ASP A 14 1.30 48.27 10.62
N ALA A 15 1.97 47.68 11.61
CA ALA A 15 1.84 48.06 13.02
C ALA A 15 2.76 49.23 13.40
N ASP A 16 3.80 49.49 12.61
CA ASP A 16 4.77 50.57 12.83
C ASP A 16 4.51 51.80 11.94
N GLY A 17 3.54 51.72 11.02
CA GLY A 17 3.07 52.82 10.19
C GLY A 17 4.07 53.25 9.12
N ASN A 18 4.97 52.34 8.74
CA ASN A 18 6.08 52.64 7.84
C ASN A 18 5.73 52.52 6.34
N GLY A 19 4.49 52.12 6.02
CA GLY A 19 3.99 51.96 4.66
C GLY A 19 4.28 50.59 4.03
N VAL A 20 4.92 49.68 4.77
CA VAL A 20 5.24 48.31 4.39
C VAL A 20 4.61 47.36 5.41
N ALA A 21 3.97 46.27 4.95
CA ALA A 21 3.38 45.31 5.87
C ALA A 21 4.47 44.58 6.68
N ASP A 22 4.29 44.46 8.00
CA ASP A 22 5.24 43.82 8.94
C ASP A 22 5.72 42.44 8.43
N VAL A 23 4.82 41.70 7.78
CA VAL A 23 5.06 40.35 7.25
C VAL A 23 6.21 40.32 6.23
N LYS A 24 6.52 41.44 5.57
CA LYS A 24 7.61 41.55 4.60
C LYS A 24 8.96 41.94 5.21
N GLU A 25 8.95 42.46 6.43
CA GLU A 25 10.15 42.95 7.12
C GLU A 25 10.63 41.99 8.23
N MET A 26 9.80 41.02 8.60
CA MET A 26 10.13 40.03 9.62
C MET A 26 11.13 38.96 9.14
N ASP A 27 12.03 38.55 10.05
CA ASP A 27 12.88 37.37 9.86
C ASP A 27 12.05 36.09 9.66
N SER A 28 12.56 35.15 8.86
CA SER A 28 11.85 33.93 8.44
C SER A 28 11.35 33.09 9.63
N LYS A 29 12.12 33.06 10.73
CA LYS A 29 11.72 32.35 11.96
C LYS A 29 10.60 33.07 12.72
N ALA A 30 10.67 34.40 12.79
CA ALA A 30 9.66 35.21 13.44
C ALA A 30 8.32 35.16 12.68
N LEU A 31 8.38 35.11 11.35
CA LEU A 31 7.21 34.97 10.47
C LEU A 31 6.52 33.61 10.68
N LEU A 32 7.30 32.52 10.77
CA LEU A 32 6.77 31.18 11.08
C LEU A 32 6.06 31.15 12.44
N LEU A 33 6.66 31.73 13.49
CA LEU A 33 6.05 31.80 14.82
C LEU A 33 4.75 32.62 14.83
N ARG A 34 4.71 33.77 14.15
CA ARG A 34 3.50 34.61 14.03
C ARG A 34 2.38 33.87 13.30
N LYS A 35 2.68 33.23 12.17
CA LYS A 35 1.68 32.46 11.42
C LYS A 35 1.22 31.20 12.18
N ALA A 36 2.13 30.51 12.88
CA ALA A 36 1.76 29.39 13.74
C ALA A 36 0.83 29.82 14.88
N ASN A 37 1.12 30.94 15.55
CA ASN A 37 0.27 31.51 16.59
C ASN A 37 -1.10 31.96 16.06
N LEU A 38 -1.16 32.56 14.86
CA LEU A 38 -2.41 32.94 14.21
C LEU A 38 -3.28 31.70 13.95
N VAL A 39 -2.68 30.64 13.40
CA VAL A 39 -3.37 29.37 13.14
C VAL A 39 -3.86 28.76 14.44
N MET A 40 -3.01 28.64 15.47
CA MET A 40 -3.40 28.06 16.76
C MET A 40 -4.49 28.84 17.47
N THR A 41 -4.51 30.17 17.36
CA THR A 41 -5.51 31.03 18.01
C THR A 41 -6.87 30.99 17.31
N LYS A 42 -6.90 30.79 15.99
CA LYS A 42 -8.13 30.87 15.17
C LYS A 42 -8.69 29.50 14.78
N MET A 43 -7.92 28.44 14.96
CA MET A 43 -8.33 27.07 14.67
C MET A 43 -9.15 26.49 15.82
N ASN A 44 -10.20 25.75 15.50
CA ASN A 44 -11.00 25.05 16.51
C ASN A 44 -10.23 23.82 17.02
N PRO A 45 -9.84 23.77 18.30
CA PRO A 45 -9.00 22.68 18.81
C PRO A 45 -9.72 21.34 18.82
N GLN A 46 -11.04 21.30 19.04
CA GLN A 46 -11.82 20.05 19.00
C GLN A 46 -11.82 19.43 17.60
N LYS A 47 -11.96 20.23 16.54
CA LYS A 47 -11.89 19.72 15.16
C LYS A 47 -10.51 19.17 14.80
N VAL A 48 -9.45 19.73 15.38
CA VAL A 48 -8.08 19.25 15.18
C VAL A 48 -7.86 17.95 15.93
N ASP A 49 -8.34 17.86 17.17
CA ASP A 49 -8.30 16.63 17.95
C ASP A 49 -9.07 15.50 17.26
N GLU A 50 -10.29 15.78 16.78
CA GLU A 50 -11.09 14.83 15.99
C GLU A 50 -10.35 14.37 14.72
N ALA A 51 -9.70 15.29 14.00
CA ALA A 51 -8.91 14.97 12.80
C ALA A 51 -7.66 14.13 13.13
N MET A 52 -6.93 14.48 14.19
CA MET A 52 -5.75 13.74 14.65
C MET A 52 -6.15 12.34 15.16
N ALA A 53 -7.27 12.23 15.87
CA ALA A 53 -7.83 10.97 16.30
C ALA A 53 -8.29 10.12 15.10
N ALA A 54 -8.89 10.73 14.07
CA ALA A 54 -9.26 10.03 12.84
C ALA A 54 -8.02 9.50 12.10
N ILE A 55 -6.96 10.30 11.94
CA ILE A 55 -5.70 9.87 11.32
C ILE A 55 -5.09 8.70 12.11
N SER A 56 -5.05 8.82 13.44
CA SER A 56 -4.50 7.76 14.31
C SER A 56 -5.33 6.47 14.22
N LYS A 57 -6.66 6.56 14.13
CA LYS A 57 -7.54 5.40 13.94
C LYS A 57 -7.31 4.71 12.60
N VAL A 58 -7.21 5.49 11.51
CA VAL A 58 -6.91 4.95 10.18
C VAL A 58 -5.55 4.23 10.20
N TRP A 59 -4.54 4.85 10.80
CA TRP A 59 -3.20 4.26 10.96
C TRP A 59 -3.24 2.92 11.70
N LEU A 60 -3.89 2.87 12.88
CA LEU A 60 -4.00 1.64 13.65
C LEU A 60 -4.82 0.55 12.94
N SER A 61 -5.85 0.93 12.19
CA SER A 61 -6.62 0.00 11.36
C SER A 61 -5.75 -0.64 10.28
N VAL A 62 -4.94 0.17 9.59
CA VAL A 62 -4.00 -0.30 8.57
C VAL A 62 -2.98 -1.26 9.18
N ILE A 63 -2.36 -0.91 10.31
CA ILE A 63 -1.43 -1.80 11.04
C ILE A 63 -2.10 -3.12 11.42
N SER A 64 -3.33 -3.07 11.93
CA SER A 64 -4.07 -4.27 12.34
C SER A 64 -4.36 -5.21 11.17
N VAL A 65 -4.74 -4.67 10.00
CA VAL A 65 -4.96 -5.47 8.80
C VAL A 65 -3.65 -6.07 8.30
N LEU A 66 -2.58 -5.28 8.26
CA LEU A 66 -1.28 -5.71 7.79
C LEU A 66 -0.70 -6.81 8.68
N THR A 67 -0.71 -6.65 10.00
CA THR A 67 -0.22 -7.69 10.93
C THR A 67 -0.92 -9.03 10.72
N VAL A 68 -2.24 -9.04 10.49
CA VAL A 68 -2.98 -10.26 10.16
C VAL A 68 -2.52 -10.85 8.83
N GLN A 69 -2.30 -10.03 7.80
CA GLN A 69 -1.80 -10.48 6.50
C GLN A 69 -0.39 -11.07 6.61
N PHE A 70 0.54 -10.37 7.29
CA PHE A 70 1.89 -10.85 7.56
C PHE A 70 1.90 -12.16 8.35
N ALA A 71 1.06 -12.28 9.39
CA ALA A 71 0.94 -13.52 10.16
C ALA A 71 0.49 -14.70 9.28
N ARG A 72 -0.44 -14.49 8.34
CA ARG A 72 -0.84 -15.52 7.37
C ARG A 72 0.30 -15.92 6.45
N THR A 73 1.06 -14.94 5.93
CA THR A 73 2.22 -15.24 5.05
C THR A 73 3.33 -15.97 5.81
N ILE A 74 3.57 -15.63 7.08
CA ILE A 74 4.52 -16.34 7.95
C ILE A 74 4.04 -17.77 8.22
N ALA A 75 2.75 -17.98 8.50
CA ALA A 75 2.21 -19.32 8.69
C ALA A 75 2.37 -20.20 7.44
N LEU A 76 2.12 -19.62 6.25
CA LEU A 76 2.36 -20.27 4.97
C LEU A 76 3.85 -20.60 4.78
N SER A 77 4.75 -19.66 5.08
CA SER A 77 6.20 -19.87 4.92
C SER A 77 6.74 -20.95 5.85
N ILE A 78 6.27 -21.01 7.10
CA ILE A 78 6.60 -22.08 8.06
C ILE A 78 6.17 -23.43 7.49
N SER A 79 4.92 -23.54 7.02
CA SER A 79 4.38 -24.79 6.45
C SER A 79 5.17 -25.29 5.23
N ILE A 80 5.55 -24.37 4.34
CA ILE A 80 6.41 -24.67 3.18
C ILE A 80 7.80 -25.10 3.67
N SER A 81 8.40 -24.36 4.61
CA SER A 81 9.75 -24.62 5.09
C SER A 81 9.88 -25.94 5.84
N ASP A 82 8.87 -26.35 6.61
CA ASP A 82 8.86 -27.61 7.33
C ASP A 82 8.74 -28.80 6.37
N SER A 83 7.93 -28.65 5.32
CA SER A 83 7.85 -29.62 4.22
C SER A 83 9.18 -29.74 3.49
N LEU A 84 9.83 -28.61 3.19
CA LEU A 84 11.15 -28.58 2.57
C LEU A 84 12.22 -29.23 3.46
N LYS A 85 12.20 -28.93 4.76
CA LYS A 85 13.17 -29.41 5.74
C LYS A 85 13.11 -30.93 5.89
N LYS A 86 11.93 -31.55 5.82
CA LYS A 86 11.79 -33.02 5.77
C LYS A 86 12.52 -33.62 4.58
N THR A 87 12.37 -33.03 3.39
CA THR A 87 13.05 -33.46 2.16
C THR A 87 14.56 -33.25 2.24
N PHE A 88 15.00 -32.08 2.71
CA PHE A 88 16.42 -31.77 2.91
C PHE A 88 17.08 -32.70 3.95
N ASN A 89 16.40 -32.99 5.06
CA ASN A 89 16.92 -33.90 6.07
C ASN A 89 17.07 -35.34 5.58
N ARG A 90 16.20 -35.78 4.67
CA ARG A 90 16.27 -37.13 4.10
C ARG A 90 17.40 -37.29 3.07
N PHE A 91 17.64 -36.27 2.24
CA PHE A 91 18.57 -36.39 1.10
C PHE A 91 19.83 -35.53 1.21
N CYS A 92 19.70 -34.27 1.61
CA CYS A 92 20.79 -33.29 1.60
C CYS A 92 21.65 -33.36 2.87
N THR A 93 21.02 -33.41 4.05
CA THR A 93 21.72 -33.43 5.35
C THR A 93 22.77 -34.55 5.48
N PRO A 94 22.50 -35.82 5.15
CA PRO A 94 23.53 -36.87 5.25
C PRO A 94 24.68 -36.70 4.24
N THR A 95 24.41 -36.09 3.09
CA THR A 95 25.43 -35.82 2.06
C THR A 95 26.35 -34.68 2.49
N ILE A 96 25.78 -33.61 3.06
CA ILE A 96 26.53 -32.45 3.56
C ILE A 96 27.36 -32.84 4.80
N GLN A 97 26.83 -33.66 5.70
CA GLN A 97 27.58 -34.12 6.88
C GLN A 97 28.84 -34.93 6.52
N LYS A 98 28.83 -35.65 5.40
CA LYS A 98 30.01 -36.39 4.91
C LYS A 98 31.09 -35.48 4.30
N ALA A 99 30.69 -34.33 3.77
CA ALA A 99 31.61 -33.38 3.14
C ALA A 99 32.25 -32.39 4.15
N VAL A 100 31.63 -32.22 5.32
CA VAL A 100 32.03 -31.21 6.31
C VAL A 100 32.89 -31.83 7.42
N PRO A 101 33.98 -31.17 7.87
CA PRO A 101 34.80 -31.62 9.00
C PRO A 101 33.97 -31.84 10.27
N LYS A 102 34.35 -32.84 11.09
CA LYS A 102 33.60 -33.28 12.28
C LYS A 102 33.26 -32.14 13.26
N GLU A 103 34.13 -31.13 13.36
CA GLU A 103 33.95 -29.96 14.22
C GLU A 103 32.72 -29.12 13.84
N TYR A 104 32.39 -29.04 12.55
CA TYR A 104 31.31 -28.20 12.03
C TYR A 104 30.02 -28.97 11.73
N GLN A 105 30.01 -30.31 11.86
CA GLN A 105 28.82 -31.13 11.58
C GLN A 105 27.59 -30.75 12.43
N LYS A 106 27.80 -30.17 13.61
CA LYS A 106 26.73 -29.65 14.48
C LYS A 106 25.98 -28.47 13.87
N TRP A 107 26.63 -27.67 13.04
CA TRP A 107 26.04 -26.50 12.38
C TRP A 107 25.24 -26.85 11.12
N VAL A 108 25.52 -28.00 10.50
CA VAL A 108 24.83 -28.45 9.27
C VAL A 108 23.30 -28.43 9.40
N PRO A 109 22.67 -29.05 10.41
CA PRO A 109 21.20 -29.01 10.54
C PRO A 109 20.65 -27.60 10.84
N VAL A 110 21.46 -26.73 11.46
CA VAL A 110 21.07 -25.34 11.76
C VAL A 110 21.03 -24.52 10.48
N VAL A 111 22.11 -24.58 9.69
CA VAL A 111 22.23 -23.84 8.42
C VAL A 111 21.22 -24.34 7.39
N VAL A 112 21.02 -25.66 7.28
CA VAL A 112 19.96 -26.23 6.43
C VAL A 112 18.58 -25.71 6.86
N GLY A 113 18.33 -25.60 8.16
CA GLY A 113 17.11 -25.00 8.68
C GLY A 113 16.90 -23.54 8.26
N TRP A 114 17.95 -22.72 8.31
CA TRP A 114 17.89 -21.32 7.85
C TRP A 114 17.63 -21.21 6.35
N ILE A 115 18.31 -22.04 5.54
CA ILE A 115 18.11 -22.08 4.09
C ILE A 115 16.67 -22.48 3.75
N CYS A 116 16.15 -23.56 4.37
CA CYS A 116 14.77 -23.99 4.14
C CYS A 116 13.75 -22.91 4.55
N LYS A 117 13.98 -22.20 5.65
CA LYS A 117 13.13 -21.07 6.07
C LYS A 117 13.20 -19.90 5.09
N SER A 118 14.38 -19.54 4.60
CA SER A 118 14.57 -18.48 3.61
C SER A 118 13.89 -18.81 2.27
N ILE A 119 13.99 -20.05 1.80
CA ILE A 119 13.28 -20.53 0.61
C ILE A 119 11.76 -20.50 0.86
N GLY A 120 11.31 -21.01 2.00
CA GLY A 120 9.89 -21.00 2.38
C GLY A 120 9.30 -19.59 2.43
N MET A 121 10.07 -18.63 2.95
CA MET A 121 9.72 -17.22 2.97
C MET A 121 9.61 -16.64 1.55
N SER A 122 10.61 -16.87 0.71
CA SER A 122 10.63 -16.36 -0.66
C SER A 122 9.47 -16.89 -1.49
N LEU A 123 9.15 -18.18 -1.36
CA LEU A 123 8.02 -18.79 -2.05
C LEU A 123 6.68 -18.28 -1.53
N ALA A 124 6.54 -18.11 -0.20
CA ALA A 124 5.33 -17.55 0.40
C ALA A 124 5.07 -16.11 -0.09
N TRP A 125 6.11 -15.28 -0.18
CA TRP A 125 6.01 -13.92 -0.73
C TRP A 125 5.60 -13.92 -2.20
N TYR A 126 6.14 -14.86 -2.99
CA TYR A 126 5.74 -15.01 -4.39
C TYR A 126 4.26 -15.39 -4.52
N ILE A 127 3.81 -16.40 -3.77
CA ILE A 127 2.39 -16.81 -3.76
C ILE A 127 1.49 -15.66 -3.31
N GLN A 128 1.89 -14.94 -2.25
CA GLN A 128 1.14 -13.77 -1.76
C GLN A 128 1.02 -12.69 -2.83
N THR A 129 2.11 -12.42 -3.57
CA THR A 129 2.12 -11.44 -4.67
C THR A 129 1.16 -11.85 -5.78
N VAL A 130 1.12 -13.13 -6.14
CA VAL A 130 0.18 -13.66 -7.13
C VAL A 130 -1.27 -13.48 -6.66
N ILE A 131 -1.56 -13.79 -5.39
CA ILE A 131 -2.91 -13.62 -4.82
C ILE A 131 -3.33 -12.15 -4.87
N SER A 132 -2.46 -11.25 -4.43
CA SER A 132 -2.74 -9.80 -4.48
C SER A 132 -2.97 -9.32 -5.90
N ALA A 133 -2.16 -9.75 -6.87
CA ALA A 133 -2.32 -9.39 -8.27
C ALA A 133 -3.68 -9.84 -8.83
N VAL A 134 -4.06 -11.10 -8.58
CA VAL A 134 -5.37 -11.63 -8.99
C VAL A 134 -6.52 -10.85 -8.37
N THR A 135 -6.48 -10.57 -7.06
CA THR A 135 -7.52 -9.79 -6.38
C THR A 135 -7.62 -8.37 -6.94
N SER A 136 -6.49 -7.69 -7.14
CA SER A 136 -6.47 -6.35 -7.72
C SER A 136 -6.97 -6.33 -9.17
N ALA A 137 -6.67 -7.36 -9.97
CA ALA A 137 -7.20 -7.49 -11.32
C ALA A 137 -8.71 -7.77 -11.34
N LEU A 138 -9.22 -8.56 -10.40
CA LEU A 138 -10.66 -8.81 -10.24
C LEU A 138 -11.41 -7.53 -9.85
N GLU A 139 -10.90 -6.79 -8.87
CA GLU A 139 -11.49 -5.51 -8.43
C GLU A 139 -11.41 -4.45 -9.54
N GLY A 140 -10.24 -4.30 -10.18
CA GLY A 140 -10.05 -3.38 -11.30
C GLY A 140 -10.90 -3.74 -12.52
N GLY A 141 -11.04 -5.03 -12.82
CA GLY A 141 -11.87 -5.54 -13.91
C GLY A 141 -13.35 -5.21 -13.73
N LYS A 142 -13.88 -5.34 -12.50
CA LYS A 142 -15.25 -4.92 -12.17
C LYS A 142 -15.47 -3.43 -12.34
N ILE A 143 -14.53 -2.60 -11.85
CA ILE A 143 -14.62 -1.14 -11.99
C ILE A 143 -14.58 -0.73 -13.47
N ALA A 144 -13.71 -1.35 -14.26
CA ALA A 144 -13.60 -1.08 -15.69
C ALA A 144 -14.88 -1.49 -16.45
N ALA A 145 -15.42 -2.69 -16.18
CA ALA A 145 -16.66 -3.17 -16.78
C ALA A 145 -17.82 -2.20 -16.48
N PHE A 146 -18.00 -1.82 -15.22
CA PHE A 146 -19.01 -0.86 -14.80
C PHE A 146 -18.85 0.50 -15.48
N ALA A 147 -17.62 1.05 -15.52
CA ALA A 147 -17.35 2.34 -16.15
C ALA A 147 -17.64 2.34 -17.66
N ILE A 148 -17.31 1.25 -18.34
CA ILE A 148 -17.57 1.06 -19.77
C ILE A 148 -19.08 1.00 -20.03
N LEU A 149 -19.82 0.18 -19.27
CA LEU A 149 -21.26 0.06 -19.42
C LEU A 149 -21.98 1.38 -19.12
N LYS A 150 -21.56 2.10 -18.08
CA LYS A 150 -22.06 3.44 -17.76
C LYS A 150 -21.82 4.43 -18.90
N PHE A 151 -20.62 4.44 -19.50
CA PHE A 151 -20.29 5.31 -20.61
C PHE A 151 -21.15 5.04 -21.87
N PHE A 152 -21.44 3.77 -22.15
CA PHE A 152 -22.33 3.40 -23.27
C PHE A 152 -23.79 3.83 -23.01
N LYS A 153 -24.28 3.66 -21.78
CA LYS A 153 -25.61 4.13 -21.34
C LYS A 153 -25.73 5.66 -21.49
N ASP A 154 -24.75 6.42 -21.02
CA ASP A 154 -24.76 7.89 -21.06
C ASP A 154 -24.74 8.45 -22.49
N LYS A 155 -24.17 7.70 -23.45
CA LYS A 155 -24.17 8.07 -24.88
C LYS A 155 -25.40 7.60 -25.66
N GLY A 156 -26.34 6.91 -25.02
CA GLY A 156 -27.50 6.33 -25.70
C GLY A 156 -27.14 5.29 -26.77
N MET A 157 -25.90 4.79 -26.74
CA MET A 157 -25.43 3.77 -27.67
C MET A 157 -25.70 2.41 -27.01
N ASN A 158 -26.72 1.71 -27.50
CA ASN A 158 -26.94 0.29 -27.21
C ASN A 158 -26.28 -0.54 -28.31
N PRO A 159 -24.97 -0.84 -28.25
CA PRO A 159 -24.42 -1.83 -29.17
C PRO A 159 -25.13 -3.15 -28.87
N ALA A 160 -25.93 -3.61 -29.83
CA ALA A 160 -26.65 -4.88 -29.85
C ALA A 160 -27.87 -5.07 -28.92
N GLY A 161 -28.38 -4.04 -28.22
CA GLY A 161 -29.55 -4.20 -27.33
C GLY A 161 -29.28 -5.05 -26.08
N ILE A 162 -28.00 -5.20 -25.73
CA ILE A 162 -27.50 -6.05 -24.64
C ILE A 162 -27.40 -5.27 -23.32
N ILE A 163 -27.59 -3.95 -23.31
CA ILE A 163 -27.51 -3.12 -22.10
C ILE A 163 -28.86 -3.19 -21.36
N PRO A 164 -28.93 -3.82 -20.18
CA PRO A 164 -30.13 -3.83 -19.35
C PRO A 164 -30.33 -2.47 -18.67
N GLU A 165 -31.57 -2.16 -18.29
CA GLU A 165 -31.90 -0.94 -17.55
C GLU A 165 -31.20 -0.86 -16.18
N ASP A 166 -31.03 -2.03 -15.53
CA ASP A 166 -30.29 -2.21 -14.29
C ASP A 166 -28.89 -2.78 -14.54
N LEU A 167 -27.88 -2.01 -14.13
CA LEU A 167 -26.46 -2.33 -14.28
C LEU A 167 -25.97 -3.35 -13.25
N ASP A 168 -26.69 -3.52 -12.14
CA ASP A 168 -26.19 -4.23 -10.96
C ASP A 168 -26.43 -5.76 -10.98
N ASP A 169 -27.27 -6.30 -11.87
CA ASP A 169 -27.80 -7.67 -11.73
C ASP A 169 -27.74 -8.53 -13.02
N THR A 170 -26.80 -8.23 -13.92
CA THR A 170 -26.73 -8.90 -15.23
C THR A 170 -25.46 -9.72 -15.40
N TYR A 171 -25.64 -11.00 -15.75
CA TYR A 171 -24.58 -11.96 -16.13
C TYR A 171 -23.56 -11.41 -17.16
N VAL A 172 -23.96 -10.44 -17.98
CA VAL A 172 -23.12 -9.80 -18.98
C VAL A 172 -22.07 -8.89 -18.35
N ASP A 173 -22.42 -8.11 -17.31
CA ASP A 173 -21.44 -7.28 -16.58
C ASP A 173 -20.41 -8.17 -15.90
N GLU A 174 -20.87 -9.26 -15.28
CA GLU A 174 -19.99 -10.23 -14.63
C GLU A 174 -19.06 -10.94 -15.63
N ALA A 175 -19.54 -11.33 -16.81
CA ALA A 175 -18.72 -11.91 -17.86
C ALA A 175 -17.67 -10.93 -18.41
N ILE A 176 -18.04 -9.66 -18.59
CA ILE A 176 -17.12 -8.61 -19.03
C ILE A 176 -16.08 -8.32 -17.94
N ALA A 177 -16.49 -8.26 -16.67
CA ALA A 177 -15.60 -8.07 -15.54
C ALA A 177 -14.57 -9.20 -15.41
N TYR A 178 -14.97 -10.46 -15.57
CA TYR A 178 -14.03 -11.59 -15.58
C TYR A 178 -13.08 -11.57 -16.79
N LEU A 179 -13.54 -11.12 -17.96
CA LEU A 179 -12.69 -10.93 -19.13
C LEU A 179 -11.62 -9.85 -18.88
N PHE A 180 -12.01 -8.70 -18.34
CA PHE A 180 -11.05 -7.64 -17.97
C PHE A 180 -10.12 -8.07 -16.85
N ALA A 181 -10.60 -8.84 -15.87
CA ALA A 181 -9.76 -9.40 -14.83
C ALA A 181 -8.73 -10.39 -15.39
N ALA A 182 -9.13 -11.29 -16.29
CA ALA A 182 -8.21 -12.23 -16.94
C ALA A 182 -7.14 -11.51 -17.76
N LEU A 183 -7.52 -10.44 -18.49
CA LEU A 183 -6.58 -9.58 -19.20
C LEU A 183 -5.62 -8.86 -18.23
N GLY A 184 -6.14 -8.34 -17.12
CA GLY A 184 -5.35 -7.68 -16.07
C GLY A 184 -4.31 -8.63 -15.45
N VAL A 185 -4.73 -9.86 -15.10
CA VAL A 185 -3.83 -10.90 -14.59
C VAL A 185 -2.77 -11.26 -15.62
N PHE A 186 -3.15 -11.47 -16.89
CA PHE A 186 -2.21 -11.78 -17.96
C PHE A 186 -1.17 -10.66 -18.15
N PHE A 187 -1.61 -9.41 -18.07
CA PHE A 187 -0.73 -8.24 -18.18
C PHE A 187 0.22 -8.13 -16.99
N GLN A 188 -0.26 -8.33 -15.77
CA GLN A 188 0.57 -8.36 -14.55
C GLN A 188 1.63 -9.47 -14.60
N PHE A 189 1.28 -10.66 -15.08
CA PHE A 189 2.24 -11.76 -15.28
C PHE A 189 3.29 -11.43 -16.36
N LYS A 190 2.88 -10.79 -17.47
CA LYS A 190 3.79 -10.40 -18.55
C LYS A 190 4.77 -9.30 -18.14
N LEU A 191 4.37 -8.42 -17.22
CA LEU A 191 5.19 -7.34 -16.69
C LEU A 191 5.99 -7.73 -15.44
N GLY A 192 5.87 -8.97 -14.96
CA GLY A 192 6.61 -9.44 -13.79
C GLY A 192 6.21 -8.77 -12.48
N PHE A 193 4.96 -8.29 -12.38
CA PHE A 193 4.44 -7.53 -11.24
C PHE A 193 5.12 -6.17 -11.00
N ASP A 194 5.86 -5.66 -11.99
CA ASP A 194 6.48 -4.34 -11.93
C ASP A 194 5.61 -3.29 -12.66
N VAL A 195 5.75 -2.03 -12.26
CA VAL A 195 5.00 -0.91 -12.83
C VAL A 195 5.76 -0.36 -14.04
N PRO A 196 5.29 -0.56 -15.29
CA PRO A 196 6.01 -0.09 -16.45
C PRO A 196 5.95 1.45 -16.54
N PHE A 197 7.03 2.05 -17.03
CA PHE A 197 7.04 3.46 -17.39
C PHE A 197 5.93 3.76 -18.41
N PRO A 198 5.10 4.83 -18.25
CA PRO A 198 5.24 5.96 -17.31
C PRO A 198 4.41 5.85 -16.02
N PHE A 199 3.75 4.72 -15.75
CA PHE A 199 2.84 4.60 -14.60
C PHE A 199 3.55 4.73 -13.25
N ASN A 200 4.84 4.37 -13.16
CA ASN A 200 5.68 4.60 -11.99
C ASN A 200 5.71 6.10 -11.60
N LEU A 201 5.86 7.00 -12.57
CA LEU A 201 5.87 8.45 -12.30
C LEU A 201 4.50 8.96 -11.81
N LEU A 202 3.41 8.41 -12.35
CA LEU A 202 2.06 8.79 -11.94
C LEU A 202 1.72 8.28 -10.53
N LEU A 203 2.19 7.06 -10.19
CA LEU A 203 1.91 6.38 -8.93
C LEU A 203 2.97 6.61 -7.85
N PHE A 204 4.01 7.40 -8.13
CA PHE A 204 5.08 7.74 -7.20
C PHE A 204 4.61 8.14 -5.77
N PRO A 205 3.53 8.93 -5.58
CA PRO A 205 3.04 9.24 -4.23
C PRO A 205 2.54 8.01 -3.46
N PHE A 206 1.97 7.02 -4.17
CA PHE A 206 1.55 5.75 -3.60
C PHE A 206 2.73 4.83 -3.29
N GLU A 207 3.77 4.84 -4.14
CA GLU A 207 4.99 4.06 -3.90
C GLU A 207 5.71 4.50 -2.62
N ILE A 208 5.76 5.81 -2.33
CA ILE A 208 6.30 6.34 -1.07
C ILE A 208 5.48 5.84 0.13
N ALA A 209 4.15 5.88 0.03
CA ALA A 209 3.26 5.43 1.10
C ALA A 209 3.44 3.93 1.38
N GLU A 210 3.54 3.11 0.34
CA GLU A 210 3.80 1.67 0.47
C GLU A 210 5.17 1.41 1.12
N TYR A 211 6.21 2.13 0.71
CA TYR A 211 7.54 2.03 1.30
C TYR A 211 7.53 2.36 2.80
N TYR A 212 6.85 3.45 3.18
CA TYR A 212 6.72 3.88 4.58
C TYR A 212 5.94 2.87 5.44
N ILE A 213 4.87 2.29 4.86
CA ILE A 213 4.08 1.24 5.50
C ILE A 213 4.93 -0.02 5.72
N ARG A 214 5.68 -0.48 4.71
CA ARG A 214 6.59 -1.62 4.84
C ARG A 214 7.64 -1.40 5.94
N TRP A 215 8.23 -0.22 5.99
CA TRP A 215 9.20 0.15 7.04
C TRP A 215 8.59 0.14 8.44
N SER A 216 7.39 0.70 8.59
CA SER A 216 6.69 0.76 9.89
C SER A 216 6.33 -0.62 10.43
N ILE A 217 5.97 -1.57 9.56
CA ILE A 217 5.66 -2.95 9.96
C ILE A 217 6.91 -3.68 10.44
N THR A 218 8.03 -3.51 9.74
CA THR A 218 9.30 -4.15 10.15
C THR A 218 9.73 -3.69 11.54
N THR A 219 9.56 -2.41 11.88
CA THR A 219 9.89 -1.89 13.21
C THR A 219 8.94 -2.38 14.32
N VAL A 220 7.66 -2.62 14.01
CA VAL A 220 6.68 -3.13 14.99
C VAL A 220 6.87 -4.64 15.25
N SER A 221 7.35 -5.39 14.25
CA SER A 221 7.65 -6.82 14.43
C SER A 221 8.90 -7.09 15.28
N GLU A 222 9.76 -6.08 15.47
CA GLU A 222 10.99 -6.18 16.28
C GLU A 222 10.81 -5.72 17.74
N ALA A 223 9.63 -5.16 18.08
CA ALA A 223 9.24 -4.75 19.43
C ALA A 223 8.36 -5.81 20.12
#